data_AF-A0A3P7UQD8-F1
#
_entry.id   AF-A0A3P7UQD8-F1
#
_cell.length_a   1.000
_cell.length_b   1.000
_cell.length_c   1.000
_cell.angle_alpha   90.00
_cell.angle_beta   90.00
_cell.angle_gamma   90.00
#
_symmetry.space_group_name_H-M   'P 1'
#
loop_
_entity.id
_entity.type
_entity.pdbx_description
1 polymer ?
#
loop_
_entity_poly.entity_id
_entity_poly.type
_entity_poly.pdbx_seq_one_letter_code
_entity_poly.pdbx_strand_id
1 'polypeptide(L)' 'MHTPVMMIGDGMTDAKACPPASVFIGFGVNIIRPKVKTISDYFCTSVEELIKLLKNHKMLL' A
#
# COMPACT_ATOMS: atom_id res chain seq x y z
N MET A 1 16.48 -10.29 12.78
CA MET A 1 15.15 -9.65 12.63
C MET A 1 15.25 -8.65 11.49
N HIS A 2 14.24 -8.57 10.63
CA HIS A 2 14.20 -7.69 9.46
C HIS A 2 13.27 -6.53 9.77
N THR A 3 13.69 -5.31 9.43
CA THR A 3 12.84 -4.11 9.58
C THR A 3 11.63 -4.25 8.66
N PRO A 4 10.38 -4.10 9.15
CA PRO A 4 9.19 -4.15 8.31
C PRO A 4 9.25 -3.07 7.21
N VAL A 5 8.95 -3.46 5.97
CA VAL A 5 8.92 -2.54 4.81
C VAL A 5 7.52 -2.51 4.24
N MET A 6 6.99 -1.32 3.96
CA MET A 6 5.75 -1.15 3.20
C MET A 6 6.07 -0.90 1.73
N MET A 7 5.30 -1.53 0.85
CA MET A 7 5.28 -1.20 -0.58
C MET A 7 4.06 -0.34 -0.89
N ILE A 8 4.24 0.73 -1.66
CA ILE A 8 3.16 1.64 -2.09
C ILE A 8 3.21 1.75 -3.61
N GLY A 9 2.11 1.47 -4.31
CA GLY A 9 2.08 1.55 -5.77
C GLY A 9 0.72 1.28 -6.42
N ASP A 10 0.58 1.59 -7.70
CA ASP A 10 -0.68 1.46 -8.44
C ASP A 10 -0.77 0.16 -9.25
N GLY A 11 0.33 -0.59 -9.34
CA GLY A 11 0.53 -1.68 -10.28
C GLY A 11 0.59 -3.07 -9.65
N MET A 12 0.43 -4.09 -10.50
CA MET A 12 0.62 -5.49 -10.11
C MET A 12 2.08 -5.83 -9.81
N THR A 13 3.03 -5.09 -10.37
CA THR A 13 4.46 -5.23 -10.03
C THR A 13 4.73 -4.82 -8.60
N ASP A 14 4.06 -3.76 -8.13
CA ASP A 14 4.18 -3.28 -6.76
C ASP A 14 3.58 -4.28 -5.78
N ALA A 15 2.38 -4.81 -6.10
CA ALA A 15 1.76 -5.86 -5.31
C ALA A 15 2.65 -7.11 -5.19
N LYS A 16 3.35 -7.48 -6.27
CA LYS A 16 4.28 -8.63 -6.28
C LYS A 16 5.55 -8.43 -5.45
N ALA A 17 5.86 -7.20 -5.04
CA ALA A 17 6.97 -6.94 -4.11
C ALA A 17 6.58 -7.23 -2.64
N CYS A 18 5.35 -7.66 -2.39
CA CYS A 18 4.82 -8.04 -1.08
C CYS A 18 4.32 -9.49 -1.14
N PRO A 19 5.15 -10.50 -0.79
CA PRO A 19 6.48 -10.44 -0.14
C PRO A 19 7.66 -10.07 -1.07
N PRO A 20 8.82 -9.59 -0.54
CA PRO A 20 9.25 -9.59 0.87
C PRO A 20 8.81 -8.36 1.68
N ALA A 21 8.14 -7.37 1.07
CA ALA A 21 7.47 -6.33 1.85
C ALA A 21 6.43 -6.96 2.80
N SER A 22 6.18 -6.28 3.91
CA SER A 22 5.26 -6.75 4.96
C SER A 22 3.81 -6.34 4.69
N VAL A 23 3.62 -5.22 3.99
CA VAL A 23 2.32 -4.62 3.69
C VAL A 23 2.37 -3.98 2.30
N PHE A 24 1.32 -4.14 1.51
CA PHE A 24 1.11 -3.46 0.26
C PHE A 24 -0.06 -2.46 0.35
N ILE A 25 0.25 -1.19 0.09
CA ILE A 25 -0.73 -0.10 -0.03
C ILE A 25 -0.91 0.23 -1.51
N GLY A 26 -2.08 -0.12 -2.05
CA GLY A 26 -2.45 0.25 -3.41
C GLY A 26 -2.75 1.75 -3.50
N PHE A 27 -2.28 2.40 -4.56
CA PHE A 27 -2.43 3.85 -4.71
C PHE A 27 -3.06 4.23 -6.05
N GLY A 28 -4.33 4.60 -6.01
CA GLY A 28 -5.17 4.92 -7.18
C GLY A 28 -5.36 6.41 -7.43
N VAL A 29 -4.37 7.27 -7.17
CA VAL A 29 -4.52 8.74 -7.28
C VAL A 29 -4.86 9.21 -8.70
N ASN A 30 -4.37 8.48 -9.71
CA ASN A 30 -4.63 8.79 -11.12
C ASN A 30 -5.71 7.87 -11.71
N ILE A 31 -5.58 6.57 -11.47
CA ILE A 31 -6.46 5.54 -12.06
C ILE A 31 -6.70 4.46 -11.01
N ILE A 32 -7.97 4.09 -10.81
CA ILE A 32 -8.33 2.94 -9.99
C ILE A 32 -8.23 1.68 -10.85
N ARG A 33 -7.29 0.80 -10.52
CA ARG A 33 -7.19 -0.54 -11.11
C ARG A 33 -7.91 -1.55 -10.20
N PRO A 34 -9.07 -2.11 -10.59
CA PRO A 34 -9.86 -2.96 -9.70
C PRO A 34 -9.07 -4.14 -9.11
N LYS A 35 -8.24 -4.79 -9.93
CA LYS A 35 -7.39 -5.91 -9.48
C LYS A 35 -6.40 -5.50 -8.40
N VAL A 36 -5.78 -4.33 -8.52
CA VAL A 36 -4.82 -3.83 -7.52
C VAL A 36 -5.56 -3.45 -6.24
N LYS A 37 -6.70 -2.75 -6.35
CA LYS A 37 -7.55 -2.42 -5.20
C LYS A 37 -7.99 -3.66 -4.42
N THR A 38 -8.35 -4.74 -5.09
CA THR A 38 -8.80 -5.98 -4.46
C THR A 38 -7.69 -6.70 -3.68
N ILE A 39 -6.43 -6.59 -4.11
CA ILE A 39 -5.31 -7.33 -3.50
C ILE A 39 -4.46 -6.48 -2.53
N SER A 40 -4.79 -5.20 -2.37
CA SER A 40 -4.04 -4.33 -1.46
C SER A 40 -4.52 -4.51 -0.04
N ASP A 41 -3.61 -4.47 0.94
CA ASP A 41 -3.98 -4.44 2.37
C ASP A 41 -4.73 -3.14 2.70
N TYR A 42 -4.30 -2.05 2.07
CA TYR A 42 -4.95 -0.74 2.12
C TYR A 42 -4.97 -0.12 0.73
N PHE A 43 -5.98 0.70 0.44
CA PHE A 43 -6.06 1.40 -0.84
C PHE A 43 -6.37 2.87 -0.62
N CYS A 44 -5.51 3.74 -1.13
CA CYS A 44 -5.68 5.19 -1.07
C CYS A 44 -5.92 5.76 -2.47
N THR A 45 -6.76 6.80 -2.53
CA THR A 45 -7.08 7.54 -3.76
C THR A 45 -6.59 8.99 -3.73
N SER A 46 -6.00 9.43 -2.60
CA SER A 46 -5.35 10.73 -2.47
C SER A 46 -4.12 10.66 -1.57
N VAL A 47 -3.23 11.65 -1.71
CA VAL A 47 -2.05 11.76 -0.85
C VAL A 47 -2.45 12.04 0.60
N GLU A 48 -3.55 12.77 0.82
CA GLU A 48 -4.10 13.05 2.15
C GLU A 48 -4.54 11.77 2.86
N GLU A 49 -5.21 10.86 2.14
CA GLU A 49 -5.57 9.54 2.67
C GLU A 49 -4.33 8.73 3.05
N LEU A 50 -3.30 8.74 2.18
CA LEU A 50 -2.04 8.05 2.45
C LEU A 50 -1.33 8.63 3.69
N ILE A 51 -1.26 9.96 3.82
CA ILE A 51 -0.67 10.61 5.00
C ILE A 51 -1.45 10.25 6.27
N LYS A 52 -2.78 10.28 6.22
CA LYS A 52 -3.64 9.93 7.36
C LYS A 52 -3.44 8.47 7.76
N LEU A 53 -3.32 7.57 6.79
CA LEU A 53 -3.03 6.17 6.99
C LEU A 53 -1.67 6.01 7.72
N LEU A 54 -0.60 6.60 7.19
CA LEU A 54 0.76 6.47 7.75
C LEU A 54 0.93 7.12 9.13
N LYS A 55 0.21 8.21 9.43
CA LYS A 55 0.24 8.87 10.76
C LYS A 55 -0.41 8.04 11.86
N ASN A 56 -1.29 7.10 11.52
CA ASN A 56 -1.83 6.17 12.50
C ASN A 56 -0.77 5.10 12.80
N HIS A 57 0.16 5.41 13.72
CA HIS A 57 1.38 4.70 14.14
C HIS A 57 1.27 3.20 14.56
N LYS A 58 0.21 2.47 14.18
CA LYS A 58 -0.03 1.07 14.55
C LYS A 58 0.03 0.08 13.37
N MET A 59 0.48 0.50 12.19
CA MET A 59 0.40 -0.33 10.98
C MET A 59 1.54 -1.36 10.81
N LEU A 60 2.60 -1.28 11.62
CA LEU A 60 3.79 -2.14 11.52
C LEU A 60 4.27 -2.70 12.88
N LEU A 61 3.45 -2.55 13.93
CA LEU A 61 3.74 -3.07 15.27
C LEU A 61 3.01 -4.38 15.52
#